data_AF-A0A940HLU8-F1
#
_entry.id   AF-A0A940HLU8-F1
#
_cell.length_a   1.000
_cell.length_b   1.000
_cell.length_c   1.000
_cell.angle_alpha   90.00
_cell.angle_beta   90.00
_cell.angle_gamma   90.00
#
_symmetry.space_group_name_H-M   'P 1'
#
loop_
_entity.id
_entity.type
_entity.pdbx_description
1 polymer ?
#
loop_
_entity_poly.entity_id
_entity_poly.type
_entity_poly.pdbx_seq_one_letter_code
_entity_poly.pdbx_strand_id
1 'polypeptide(L)'
;MKKGFVAILAILYITLTSGVIVNVHYCMGSIASVAYGYDDHDACGKCGMKEQREGCCHTEYNLVKLDDEHQVIPADIPSFEMPVSIIPDEIVWIDPAPAQIAATTFTYDDPPDPYSNSVWLHHCVFRI
;
A
#
# COMPACT_ATOMS: atom_id res chain seq x y z
N MET A 1 3.31 -3.44 22.02
CA MET A 1 3.63 -4.64 21.23
C MET A 1 4.09 -4.36 19.79
N LYS A 2 3.74 -3.23 19.16
CA LYS A 2 4.21 -2.86 17.80
C LYS A 2 5.74 -2.73 17.63
N LYS A 3 6.45 -2.20 18.64
CA LYS A 3 7.91 -1.97 18.56
C LYS A 3 8.72 -3.26 18.48
N GLY A 4 8.31 -4.30 19.22
CA GLY A 4 8.99 -5.61 19.18
C GLY A 4 8.83 -6.31 17.84
N PHE A 5 7.62 -6.25 17.26
CA PHE A 5 7.38 -6.80 15.93
C PHE A 5 8.22 -6.11 14.84
N VAL A 6 8.29 -4.78 14.87
CA VAL A 6 9.14 -4.02 13.93
C VAL A 6 10.63 -4.36 14.11
N ALA A 7 11.10 -4.54 15.35
CA ALA A 7 12.48 -4.93 15.61
C ALA A 7 12.80 -6.33 15.05
N ILE A 8 11.90 -7.31 15.21
CA ILE A 8 12.07 -8.66 14.67
C ILE A 8 12.12 -8.63 13.14
N LEU A 9 11.21 -7.87 12.50
CA LEU A 9 11.20 -7.70 11.05
C LEU A 9 12.49 -7.03 10.54
N ALA A 10 13.01 -6.03 11.26
CA ALA A 10 14.26 -5.37 10.89
C ALA A 10 15.45 -6.33 10.95
N ILE A 11 15.55 -7.16 12.00
CA ILE A 11 16.61 -8.17 12.12
C ILE A 11 16.52 -9.18 10.98
N LEU A 12 15.31 -9.70 10.72
CA LEU A 12 15.08 -10.67 9.65
C LEU A 12 15.47 -10.09 8.28
N TYR A 13 15.05 -8.85 7.99
CA TYR A 13 15.43 -8.14 6.77
C TYR A 13 16.94 -8.01 6.62
N ILE A 14 17.64 -7.61 7.68
CA ILE A 14 19.11 -7.48 7.66
C ILE A 14 19.75 -8.84 7.38
N THR A 15 19.36 -9.90 8.10
CA THR A 15 19.97 -11.24 7.92
C THR A 15 19.76 -11.82 6.52
N LEU A 16 18.58 -11.60 5.93
CA LEU A 16 18.26 -12.09 4.58
C LEU A 16 18.97 -11.29 3.49
N THR A 17 19.13 -9.98 3.69
CA THR A 17 19.80 -9.09 2.73
C THR A 17 21.33 -9.14 2.82
N SER A 18 21.90 -9.23 4.01
CA SER A 18 23.35 -9.42 4.19
C SER A 18 23.81 -10.83 3.82
N GLY A 19 22.90 -11.80 3.90
CA GLY A 19 23.17 -13.21 3.78
C GLY A 19 23.73 -13.83 5.07
N VAL A 20 23.62 -15.16 5.14
CA VAL A 20 24.14 -15.98 6.24
C VAL A 20 25.09 -17.02 5.68
N ILE A 21 26.24 -17.21 6.33
CA ILE A 21 27.22 -18.23 5.96
C ILE A 21 26.82 -19.54 6.62
N VAL A 22 26.61 -20.57 5.80
CA VAL A 22 26.28 -21.93 6.22
C VAL A 22 27.42 -22.85 5.83
N ASN A 23 27.89 -23.64 6.79
CA ASN A 23 28.91 -24.66 6.59
C ASN A 23 28.22 -26.00 6.55
N VAL A 24 28.35 -26.70 5.43
CA VAL A 24 27.77 -28.03 5.27
C VAL A 24 28.92 -29.02 5.28
N HIS A 25 28.96 -29.86 6.30
CA HIS A 25 29.94 -30.94 6.38
C HIS A 25 29.38 -32.19 5.72
N TYR A 26 30.08 -32.69 4.71
CA TYR A 26 29.78 -33.94 4.02
C TYR A 26 30.73 -35.03 4.52
N CYS A 27 30.13 -36.14 4.96
CA CYS A 27 30.83 -37.39 5.24
C CYS A 27 30.39 -38.44 4.22
N MET A 28 31.34 -38.92 3.42
CA MET A 28 31.20 -40.01 2.47
C MET A 28 30.07 -39.77 1.45
N GLY A 29 29.96 -38.52 0.97
CA GLY A 29 28.93 -38.08 0.02
C GLY A 29 27.55 -37.78 0.63
N SER A 30 27.44 -37.78 1.97
CA SER A 30 26.19 -37.47 2.68
C SER A 30 26.38 -36.35 3.69
N ILE A 31 25.36 -35.50 3.88
CA ILE A 31 25.41 -34.43 4.87
C ILE A 31 25.50 -35.04 6.28
N ALA A 32 26.52 -34.64 7.03
CA ALA A 32 26.79 -35.11 8.39
C ALA A 32 26.51 -34.03 9.44
N SER A 33 26.82 -32.77 9.15
CA SER A 33 26.44 -31.63 9.99
C SER A 33 26.21 -30.37 9.14
N VAL A 34 25.39 -29.47 9.68
CA VAL A 34 25.18 -28.13 9.14
C VAL A 34 25.40 -27.16 10.29
N ALA A 35 26.38 -26.27 10.14
CA ALA A 35 26.75 -25.29 11.15
C ALA A 35 26.69 -23.88 10.59
N TYR A 36 26.17 -22.93 11.36
CA TYR A 36 26.20 -21.51 11.02
C TYR A 36 27.45 -20.90 11.65
N GLY A 37 28.33 -20.27 10.85
CA GLY A 37 29.55 -19.60 11.37
C GLY A 37 30.85 -20.40 11.23
N TYR A 38 31.59 -20.64 12.32
CA TYR A 38 32.82 -21.45 12.30
C TYR A 38 32.55 -22.76 13.06
N ASP A 39 32.84 -23.89 12.44
CA ASP A 39 32.68 -25.21 13.05
C ASP A 39 34.00 -25.61 13.76
N ASP A 40 33.97 -25.64 15.10
CA ASP A 40 35.14 -25.93 15.96
C ASP A 40 35.23 -27.43 16.34
N HIS A 41 34.64 -28.30 15.51
CA HIS A 41 34.68 -29.73 15.76
C HIS A 41 35.97 -30.35 15.23
N ASP A 42 36.88 -30.66 16.15
CA ASP A 42 38.15 -31.38 15.91
C ASP A 42 37.97 -32.76 15.23
N ALA A 43 36.77 -33.34 15.26
CA ALA A 43 36.49 -34.65 14.69
C ALA A 43 35.08 -34.71 14.08
N CYS A 44 34.94 -35.41 12.95
CA CYS A 44 33.65 -35.67 12.32
C CYS A 44 32.77 -36.53 13.24
N GLY A 45 31.58 -36.04 13.60
CA GLY A 45 30.63 -36.78 14.45
C GLY A 45 30.10 -38.09 13.86
N LYS A 46 30.30 -38.33 12.56
CA LYS A 46 29.80 -39.53 11.85
C LYS A 46 30.87 -40.61 11.68
N CYS A 47 32.08 -40.26 11.25
CA CYS A 47 33.17 -41.24 11.01
C CYS A 47 34.32 -41.15 12.03
N GLY A 48 34.33 -40.15 12.91
CA GLY A 48 35.34 -39.96 13.95
C GLY A 48 36.71 -39.47 13.44
N MET A 49 36.85 -39.15 12.16
CA MET A 49 38.11 -38.64 11.60
C MET A 49 38.30 -37.15 11.91
N LYS A 50 39.52 -36.79 12.28
CA LYS A 50 39.94 -35.40 12.52
C LYS A 50 40.40 -34.67 11.25
N GLU A 51 40.90 -35.41 10.28
CA GLU A 51 41.42 -34.86 9.04
C GLU A 51 40.35 -34.84 7.96
N GLN A 52 40.21 -33.68 7.31
CA GLN A 52 39.49 -33.58 6.05
C GLN A 52 40.32 -34.28 4.97
N ARG A 53 39.75 -35.29 4.32
CA ARG A 53 40.37 -36.02 3.21
C ARG A 53 39.40 -36.10 2.05
N GLU A 54 39.93 -35.87 0.85
CA GLU A 54 39.19 -36.08 -0.39
C GLU A 54 38.61 -37.49 -0.43
N GLY A 55 37.29 -37.59 -0.57
CA GLY A 55 36.53 -38.85 -0.61
C GLY A 55 35.92 -39.31 0.72
N CYS A 56 36.30 -38.75 1.87
CA CYS A 56 35.69 -39.08 3.16
C CYS A 56 35.02 -37.87 3.83
N CYS A 57 35.77 -36.84 4.20
CA CYS A 57 35.22 -35.69 4.94
C CYS A 57 35.57 -34.40 4.22
N HIS A 58 34.54 -33.64 3.84
CA HIS A 58 34.68 -32.36 3.15
C HIS A 58 33.67 -31.36 3.70
N THR A 59 34.11 -30.12 3.94
CA THR A 59 33.22 -29.04 4.40
C THR A 59 33.10 -27.99 3.30
N GLU A 60 31.87 -27.67 2.91
CA GLU A 60 31.56 -26.64 1.93
C GLU A 60 31.00 -25.40 2.63
N TYR A 61 31.51 -24.23 2.23
CA TYR A 61 31.05 -22.93 2.71
C TYR A 61 30.06 -22.36 1.69
N ASN A 62 28.78 -22.29 2.07
CA ASN A 62 27.72 -21.77 1.22
C ASN A 62 27.20 -20.44 1.81
N LEU A 63 27.36 -19.36 1.06
CA LEU A 63 26.77 -18.06 1.40
C LEU A 63 25.33 -18.02 0.88
N VAL A 64 24.37 -18.08 1.79
CA VAL A 64 22.94 -17.99 1.47
C VAL A 64 22.50 -16.54 1.62
N LYS A 65 22.32 -15.84 0.50
CA LYS A 65 21.81 -14.46 0.42
C LYS A 65 20.59 -14.44 -0.50
N LEU A 66 19.63 -13.54 -0.24
CA LEU A 66 18.58 -13.25 -1.22
C LEU A 66 19.21 -12.74 -2.53
N ASP A 67 18.74 -13.26 -3.66
CA ASP A 67 19.19 -12.81 -4.97
C ASP A 67 18.65 -11.40 -5.26
N ASP A 68 19.50 -10.55 -5.85
CA ASP A 68 19.20 -9.15 -6.12
C ASP A 68 18.39 -8.98 -7.42
N GLU A 69 17.81 -10.05 -7.98
CA GLU A 69 17.00 -10.05 -9.21
C GLU A 69 15.85 -9.03 -9.19
N HIS A 70 15.40 -8.61 -8.00
CA HIS A 70 14.43 -7.52 -7.82
C HIS A 70 14.94 -6.13 -8.26
N GLN A 71 16.26 -5.94 -8.45
CA GLN A 71 16.85 -4.70 -8.98
C GLN A 71 16.86 -4.63 -10.50
N VAL A 72 16.55 -5.71 -11.20
CA VAL A 72 16.42 -5.70 -12.66
C VAL A 72 15.03 -5.15 -13.00
N ILE A 73 14.86 -3.84 -12.83
CA ILE A 73 13.82 -3.12 -13.55
C ILE A 73 14.33 -3.11 -15.00
N PRO A 74 13.75 -3.88 -15.95
CA PRO A 74 14.03 -3.60 -17.35
C PRO A 74 13.68 -2.14 -17.55
N ALA A 75 14.63 -1.36 -18.06
CA ALA A 75 14.50 0.09 -18.27
C ALA A 75 13.46 0.44 -19.36
N ASP A 76 12.39 -0.35 -19.51
CA ASP A 76 11.14 0.07 -20.11
C ASP A 76 10.37 0.90 -19.08
N ILE A 77 10.98 2.03 -18.69
CA ILE A 77 10.20 3.16 -18.21
C ILE A 77 9.57 3.71 -19.49
N PRO A 78 8.26 3.52 -19.76
CA PRO A 78 7.65 4.17 -20.88
C PRO A 78 7.91 5.67 -20.70
N SER A 79 8.48 6.30 -21.72
CA SER A 79 8.65 7.75 -21.74
C SER A 79 7.27 8.35 -21.53
N PHE A 80 6.98 8.80 -20.30
CA PHE A 80 5.77 9.55 -20.02
C PHE A 80 5.92 10.87 -20.76
N GLU A 81 5.38 10.94 -21.97
CA GLU A 81 5.12 12.20 -22.64
C GLU A 81 4.10 12.94 -21.79
N MET A 82 4.59 13.84 -20.94
CA MET A 82 3.77 14.75 -20.17
C MET A 82 2.97 15.59 -21.18
N PRO A 83 1.63 15.56 -21.17
CA PRO A 83 0.87 16.45 -22.03
C PRO A 83 1.17 17.89 -21.60
N VAL A 84 1.77 18.67 -22.50
CA VAL A 84 1.93 20.11 -22.33
C VAL A 84 0.52 20.70 -22.27
N SER A 85 0.08 21.09 -21.08
CA SER A 85 -1.15 21.85 -20.92
C SER A 85 -0.90 23.26 -21.43
N ILE A 86 -1.57 23.62 -22.53
CA ILE A 86 -1.59 25.00 -23.02
C ILE A 86 -2.44 25.80 -22.03
N ILE A 87 -1.80 26.58 -21.17
CA ILE A 87 -2.50 27.53 -20.30
C ILE A 87 -2.85 28.73 -21.19
N PRO A 88 -4.13 29.09 -21.39
CA PRO A 88 -4.46 30.30 -22.13
C PRO A 88 -3.91 31.51 -21.38
N ASP A 89 -3.08 32.30 -22.07
CA ASP A 89 -2.36 33.47 -21.52
C ASP A 89 -3.28 34.71 -21.37
N GLU A 90 -4.55 34.59 -21.76
CA GLU A 90 -5.50 35.70 -21.66
C GLU A 90 -6.55 35.43 -20.58
N ILE A 91 -6.38 36.14 -19.47
CA ILE A 91 -7.45 36.34 -18.49
C ILE A 91 -8.50 37.21 -19.18
N VAL A 92 -9.52 36.57 -19.76
CA VAL A 92 -10.73 37.28 -20.20
C VAL A 92 -11.48 37.73 -18.96
N TRP A 93 -11.35 39.01 -18.62
CA TRP A 93 -12.24 39.65 -17.65
C TRP A 93 -13.62 39.74 -18.28
N ILE A 94 -14.53 38.85 -17.85
CA ILE A 94 -15.95 38.99 -18.16
C ILE A 94 -16.45 40.12 -17.25
N ASP A 95 -16.60 41.31 -17.82
CA ASP A 95 -17.34 42.37 -17.15
C ASP A 95 -18.75 41.83 -16.87
N PRO A 96 -19.22 41.80 -15.61
CA PRO A 96 -20.59 41.39 -15.34
C PRO A 96 -21.51 42.38 -16.07
N ALA A 97 -22.31 41.87 -17.01
CA ALA A 97 -23.37 42.66 -17.61
C ALA A 97 -24.18 43.32 -16.47
N PRO A 98 -24.57 44.60 -16.58
CA PRO A 98 -25.32 45.27 -15.54
C PRO A 98 -26.54 44.41 -15.22
N ALA A 99 -26.65 43.98 -13.97
CA ALA A 99 -27.76 43.16 -13.51
C ALA A 99 -29.05 43.90 -13.84
N GLN A 100 -29.82 43.35 -14.79
CA GLN A 100 -31.17 43.83 -14.99
C GLN A 100 -31.94 43.37 -13.75
N ILE A 101 -32.31 44.32 -12.91
CA ILE A 101 -33.21 44.07 -11.78
C ILE A 101 -34.54 43.70 -12.43
N ALA A 102 -34.74 42.42 -12.70
CA ALA A 102 -36.05 41.89 -13.00
C ALA A 102 -36.87 42.14 -11.74
N ALA A 103 -37.77 43.12 -11.79
CA ALA A 103 -38.80 43.27 -10.78
C ALA A 103 -39.66 42.00 -10.85
N THR A 104 -39.29 41.00 -10.05
CA THR A 104 -40.14 39.84 -9.80
C THR A 104 -41.36 40.38 -9.05
N THR A 105 -42.44 40.60 -9.78
CA THR A 105 -43.75 40.76 -9.18
C THR A 105 -44.09 39.44 -8.50
N PHE A 106 -43.92 39.40 -7.18
CA PHE A 106 -44.44 38.28 -6.39
C PHE A 106 -45.97 38.33 -6.51
N THR A 107 -46.55 37.43 -7.29
CA THR A 107 -47.99 37.16 -7.20
C THR A 107 -48.21 36.36 -5.92
N TYR A 108 -48.63 37.06 -4.88
CA TYR A 108 -49.05 36.45 -3.63
C TYR A 108 -50.48 35.97 -3.82
N ASP A 109 -50.66 34.66 -3.94
CA ASP A 109 -51.97 34.03 -3.94
C ASP A 109 -52.45 33.92 -2.49
N ASP A 110 -53.15 34.96 -2.03
CA ASP A 110 -53.86 34.93 -0.76
C ASP A 110 -54.84 33.75 -0.71
N PRO A 111 -54.92 32.99 0.40
CA PRO A 111 -55.97 31.99 0.56
C PRO A 111 -57.35 32.65 0.44
N PRO A 112 -58.35 31.95 -0.14
CA PRO A 112 -59.69 32.51 -0.30
C PRO A 112 -60.25 33.03 1.02
N ASP A 113 -60.82 34.23 1.01
CA ASP A 113 -61.36 34.86 2.22
C ASP A 113 -62.41 33.95 2.88
N PRO A 114 -62.14 33.45 4.10
CA PRO A 114 -63.06 32.54 4.80
C PRO A 114 -64.37 33.24 5.20
N TYR A 115 -64.45 34.57 5.13
CA TYR A 115 -65.65 35.34 5.42
C TYR A 115 -66.47 35.70 4.18
N SER A 116 -66.01 35.31 2.98
CA SER A 116 -66.73 35.54 1.72
C SER A 116 -68.04 34.76 1.62
N ASN A 117 -68.15 33.63 2.34
CA ASN A 117 -69.37 32.86 2.42
C ASN A 117 -70.19 33.22 3.67
N SER A 118 -71.51 33.08 3.54
CA SER A 118 -72.43 33.38 4.62
C SER A 118 -72.22 32.51 5.87
N VAL A 119 -72.29 33.12 7.05
CA VAL A 119 -72.04 32.51 8.38
C VAL A 119 -72.84 31.23 8.62
N TRP A 120 -74.07 31.12 8.12
CA TRP A 120 -74.89 29.93 8.33
C TRP A 120 -74.34 28.66 7.66
N LEU A 121 -73.55 28.80 6.57
CA LEU A 121 -72.87 27.68 5.93
C LEU A 121 -71.75 27.12 6.82
N HIS A 122 -71.01 27.99 7.51
CA HIS A 122 -69.94 27.59 8.43
C HIS A 122 -70.46 26.96 9.71
N HIS A 123 -71.57 27.48 10.23
CA HIS A 123 -72.16 27.01 11.48
C HIS A 123 -73.23 25.93 11.30
N CYS A 124 -73.48 25.48 10.06
CA CYS A 124 -74.50 24.49 9.71
C CYS A 124 -75.90 24.81 10.28
N VAL A 125 -76.24 26.10 10.43
CA VAL A 125 -77.53 26.54 10.95
C VAL A 125 -78.46 26.84 9.79
N PHE A 126 -79.11 25.81 9.28
CA PHE A 126 -80.14 25.96 8.25
C PHE A 126 -81.47 26.23 8.94
N ARG A 127 -82.09 27.38 8.65
CA ARG A 127 -83.49 27.61 9.04
C ARG A 127 -84.38 26.70 8.19
N ILE A 128 -85.22 25.89 8.85
CA ILE A 128 -86.37 25.21 8.26
C ILE A 128 -87.52 26.19 8.13
#